data_AF-W1I8Q6-F1
#
_entry.id   AF-W1I8Q6-F1
#
_cell.length_a   1.000
_cell.length_b   1.000
_cell.length_c   1.000
_cell.angle_alpha   90.00
_cell.angle_beta   90.00
_cell.angle_gamma   90.00
#
_symmetry.space_group_name_H-M   'P 1'
#
loop_
_entity.id
_entity.type
_entity.pdbx_description
1 polymer ?
#
loop_
_entity_poly.entity_id
_entity_poly.type
_entity_poly.pdbx_seq_one_letter_code
_entity_poly.pdbx_strand_id
1 'polypeptide(L)'
;MNPKKNTVAVTFRCDVAVADQLDELCRMMGIKRSEFLISAITSEYDKMQGNPKLKDMLEQFKHITETMKQMTGQANAGTPVGIGDGAGGEGEA
;
A
#
# COMPACT_ATOMS: atom_id res chain seq x y z
N MET A 1 13.22 16.22 -25.76
CA MET A 1 13.96 15.18 -24.99
C MET A 1 14.22 14.00 -25.93
N ASN A 2 15.46 13.51 -26.03
CA ASN A 2 15.75 12.36 -26.89
C ASN A 2 15.28 11.09 -26.15
N PRO A 3 14.25 10.37 -26.62
CA PRO A 3 13.61 9.30 -25.85
C PRO A 3 14.56 8.14 -25.51
N LYS A 4 15.64 7.96 -26.28
CA LYS A 4 16.67 6.95 -26.03
C LYS A 4 17.59 7.23 -24.83
N LYS A 5 17.58 8.45 -24.28
CA LYS A 5 18.50 8.83 -23.19
C LYS A 5 18.10 8.25 -21.82
N ASN A 6 16.87 7.74 -21.67
CA ASN A 6 16.34 7.21 -20.41
C ASN A 6 15.87 5.74 -20.53
N THR A 7 16.48 4.95 -21.43
CA THR A 7 16.12 3.54 -21.63
C THR A 7 17.33 2.64 -21.46
N VAL A 8 17.14 1.49 -20.81
CA VAL A 8 18.14 0.42 -20.71
C VAL A 8 17.68 -0.76 -21.56
N ALA A 9 18.61 -1.37 -22.30
CA ALA A 9 18.32 -2.59 -23.06
C ALA A 9 18.27 -3.79 -22.11
N VAL A 10 17.22 -4.61 -22.21
CA VAL A 10 17.07 -5.84 -21.45
C VAL A 10 17.08 -7.02 -22.42
N THR A 11 17.88 -8.05 -22.13
CA THR A 11 17.99 -9.26 -22.95
C THR A 11 17.88 -10.48 -22.06
N PHE A 12 17.05 -11.43 -22.45
CA PHE A 12 16.88 -12.71 -21.76
C PHE A 12 16.61 -13.82 -22.79
N ARG A 13 16.71 -15.07 -22.34
CA ARG A 13 16.35 -16.25 -23.12
C ARG A 13 15.13 -16.89 -22.47
N CYS A 14 14.25 -17.45 -23.30
CA CYS A 14 13.14 -18.29 -22.88
C CYS A 14 13.05 -19.50 -23.81
N ASP A 15 12.26 -20.48 -23.43
CA ASP A 15 11.99 -21.64 -24.26
C ASP A 15 11.35 -21.22 -25.59
N VAL A 16 11.69 -21.94 -26.65
CA VAL A 16 11.20 -21.65 -28.01
C VAL A 16 9.67 -21.60 -28.05
N ALA A 17 9.01 -22.55 -27.39
CA ALA A 17 7.55 -22.58 -27.31
C ALA A 17 6.95 -21.31 -26.66
N VAL A 18 7.63 -20.73 -25.66
CA VAL A 18 7.19 -19.49 -25.01
C VAL A 18 7.39 -18.29 -25.93
N ALA A 19 8.47 -18.28 -26.73
CA ALA A 19 8.68 -17.25 -27.74
C ALA A 19 7.61 -17.30 -28.84
N ASP A 20 7.21 -18.50 -29.27
CA ASP A 20 6.14 -18.70 -30.25
C ASP A 20 4.77 -18.23 -29.71
N GLN A 21 4.48 -18.52 -28.44
CA GLN A 21 3.27 -18.02 -27.77
C GLN A 21 3.26 -16.49 -27.69
N LEU A 22 4.40 -15.86 -27.39
CA LEU A 22 4.52 -14.40 -27.38
C LEU A 22 4.25 -13.81 -28.77
N ASP A 23 4.77 -14.43 -29.82
CA ASP A 23 4.53 -13.99 -31.20
C ASP A 23 3.06 -14.05 -31.57
N GLU A 24 2.39 -15.17 -31.27
CA GLU A 24 0.98 -15.34 -31.60
C GLU A 24 0.11 -14.33 -30.84
N LEU A 25 0.38 -14.09 -29.55
CA LEU A 25 -0.29 -13.04 -28.77
C LEU A 25 -0.11 -11.65 -29.41
N CYS A 26 1.12 -11.30 -29.78
CA CYS A 26 1.41 -10.02 -30.41
C CYS A 26 0.70 -9.88 -31.77
N ARG A 27 0.67 -10.96 -32.56
CA ARG A 27 -0.01 -11.01 -33.86
C ARG A 27 -1.52 -10.83 -33.72
N MET A 28 -2.15 -11.55 -32.79
CA MET A 28 -3.59 -11.45 -32.53
C MET A 28 -3.99 -10.06 -32.06
N MET A 29 -3.15 -9.41 -31.24
CA MET A 29 -3.40 -8.07 -30.73
C MET A 29 -3.00 -6.96 -31.72
N GLY A 30 -2.24 -7.27 -32.78
CA GLY A 30 -1.75 -6.30 -33.75
C GLY A 30 -0.68 -5.33 -33.18
N ILE A 31 0.08 -5.77 -32.16
CA ILE A 31 1.08 -4.94 -31.46
C ILE A 31 2.48 -5.55 -31.55
N LYS A 32 3.50 -4.74 -31.28
CA LYS A 32 4.89 -5.23 -31.24
C LYS A 32 5.19 -5.95 -29.93
N ARG A 33 6.10 -6.93 -29.95
CA ARG A 33 6.62 -7.60 -28.74
C ARG A 33 7.04 -6.61 -27.65
N SER A 34 7.70 -5.51 -28.03
CA SER A 34 8.14 -4.48 -27.08
C SER A 34 6.96 -3.80 -26.39
N GLU A 35 5.88 -3.51 -27.11
CA GLU A 35 4.69 -2.87 -26.55
C GLU A 35 3.96 -3.83 -25.60
N PHE A 36 3.83 -5.10 -26.00
CA PHE A 36 3.27 -6.15 -25.15
C PHE A 36 4.07 -6.30 -23.85
N LEU A 37 5.40 -6.46 -23.95
CA LEU A 37 6.26 -6.67 -22.78
C LEU A 37 6.26 -5.46 -21.84
N ILE A 38 6.31 -4.23 -22.37
CA ILE A 38 6.23 -3.01 -21.55
C ILE A 38 4.90 -2.97 -20.80
N SER A 39 3.78 -3.25 -21.49
CA SER A 39 2.45 -3.27 -20.87
C SER A 39 2.32 -4.37 -19.83
N ALA A 40 2.77 -5.58 -20.13
CA ALA A 40 2.73 -6.72 -19.21
C ALA A 40 3.56 -6.44 -17.94
N ILE A 41 4.79 -5.96 -18.10
CA ILE A 41 5.66 -5.60 -16.95
C ILE A 41 5.02 -4.49 -16.11
N THR A 42 4.50 -3.45 -16.74
CA THR A 42 3.86 -2.33 -16.02
C THR A 42 2.62 -2.82 -15.27
N SER A 43 1.77 -3.63 -15.91
CA SER A 43 0.57 -4.17 -15.29
C SER A 43 0.90 -5.10 -14.10
N GLU A 44 1.89 -5.97 -14.23
CA GLU A 44 2.33 -6.83 -13.13
C GLU A 44 2.93 -6.02 -11.98
N TYR A 45 3.72 -4.99 -12.29
CA TYR A 45 4.28 -4.09 -11.28
C TYR A 45 3.18 -3.32 -10.54
N ASP A 46 2.21 -2.76 -11.25
CA ASP A 46 1.08 -2.03 -10.68
C ASP A 46 0.22 -2.93 -9.78
N LYS A 47 -0.02 -4.19 -10.18
CA LYS A 47 -0.71 -5.18 -9.34
C LYS A 47 0.02 -5.42 -8.03
N MET A 48 1.36 -5.53 -8.06
CA MET A 48 2.18 -5.74 -6.87
C MET A 48 2.26 -4.50 -5.97
N GLN A 49 2.31 -3.29 -6.54
CA GLN A 49 2.29 -2.04 -5.77
C GLN A 49 0.91 -1.71 -5.20
N GLY A 50 -0.15 -2.35 -5.71
CA GLY A 50 -1.52 -2.08 -5.33
C GLY A 50 -2.04 -0.75 -5.89
N ASN A 51 -3.29 -0.39 -5.57
CA ASN A 51 -3.83 0.91 -5.95
C ASN A 51 -3.12 2.01 -5.13
N PRO A 52 -2.33 2.91 -5.75
CA PRO A 52 -1.61 3.95 -5.01
C PRO A 52 -2.55 4.83 -4.16
N LYS A 53 -3.78 5.07 -4.62
CA LYS A 53 -4.79 5.80 -3.82
C LYS A 53 -5.16 5.04 -2.54
N LEU A 54 -5.25 3.72 -2.61
CA LEU A 54 -5.59 2.89 -1.45
C LEU A 54 -4.41 2.83 -0.46
N LYS A 55 -3.18 2.78 -0.97
CA LYS A 55 -1.96 2.85 -0.18
C LYS A 55 -1.83 4.20 0.53
N ASP A 56 -2.05 5.30 -0.18
CA ASP A 56 -2.07 6.65 0.39
C ASP A 56 -3.18 6.80 1.45
N MET A 57 -4.40 6.29 1.19
CA MET A 57 -5.47 6.30 2.18
C MET A 57 -5.13 5.47 3.42
N LEU A 58 -4.46 4.32 3.28
CA LEU A 58 -3.97 3.51 4.40
C LEU A 58 -2.89 4.23 5.21
N GLU A 59 -1.98 4.95 4.56
CA GLU A 59 -0.97 5.77 5.23
C GLU A 59 -1.60 6.96 5.96
N GLN A 60 -2.56 7.65 5.33
CA GLN A 60 -3.35 8.69 5.98
C GLN A 60 -4.12 8.14 7.19
N PHE A 61 -4.72 6.96 7.08
CA PHE A 61 -5.44 6.32 8.19
C PHE A 61 -4.51 5.95 9.35
N LYS A 62 -3.30 5.45 9.07
CA LYS A 62 -2.26 5.25 10.09
C LYS A 62 -1.91 6.54 10.79
N HIS A 63 -1.72 7.63 10.06
CA HIS A 63 -1.38 8.93 10.64
C HIS A 63 -2.51 9.50 11.50
N ILE A 64 -3.77 9.35 11.07
CA ILE A 64 -4.94 9.73 11.87
C ILE A 64 -5.01 8.89 13.15
N THR A 65 -4.78 7.58 13.06
CA THR A 65 -4.79 6.67 14.22
C THR A 65 -3.69 7.01 15.22
N GLU A 66 -2.48 7.32 14.75
CA GLU A 66 -1.36 7.75 15.59
C GLU A 66 -1.63 9.11 16.26
N THR A 67 -2.21 10.05 15.51
CA THR A 67 -2.59 11.37 16.02
C THR A 67 -3.69 11.25 17.08
N MET A 68 -4.70 10.39 16.86
CA MET A 68 -5.75 10.10 17.83
C MET A 68 -5.20 9.42 19.09
N LYS A 69 -4.22 8.52 18.94
CA LYS A 69 -3.53 7.87 20.07
C LYS A 69 -2.71 8.87 20.90
N GLN A 70 -2.11 9.87 20.27
CA GLN A 70 -1.41 10.96 20.96
C GLN A 70 -2.39 11.91 21.68
N MET A 71 -3.53 12.24 21.06
CA MET A 71 -4.57 13.06 21.70
C MET A 71 -5.25 12.36 22.88
N THR A 72 -5.45 11.03 22.80
CA THR A 72 -6.00 10.23 23.91
C THR A 72 -4.97 9.87 24.98
N GLY A 73 -3.67 10.10 24.72
CA GLY A 73 -2.56 9.87 25.65
C GLY A 73 -2.31 10.99 26.68
N GLN A 74 -3.07 12.09 26.66
CA GLN A 74 -2.90 13.21 27.61
C GLN A 74 -4.03 13.35 28.65
N ALA A 75 -4.92 12.38 28.77
CA ALA A 75 -5.94 12.35 29.82
C ALA A 75 -5.61 11.34 30.94
N ASN A 76 -4.37 11.32 31.46
CA ASN A 76 -4.12 10.95 32.87
C ASN A 76 -2.68 11.33 33.32
N ALA A 77 -2.29 12.60 33.17
CA ALA A 77 -1.25 13.14 34.04
C ALA A 77 -1.92 13.45 35.38
N GLY A 78 -1.43 12.82 36.43
CA GLY A 78 -2.12 12.70 37.71
C GLY A 78 -2.53 14.00 38.39
N THR A 79 -3.67 13.92 39.06
CA THR A 79 -4.04 14.81 40.15
C THR A 79 -4.51 13.93 41.31
N PRO A 80 -3.77 13.80 42.43
CA PRO A 80 -4.35 13.26 43.64
C PRO A 80 -5.13 14.42 44.30
N VAL A 81 -6.46 14.41 44.20
CA VAL A 81 -7.29 15.23 45.09
C VAL A 81 -7.93 14.28 46.09
N GLY A 82 -7.22 14.07 47.21
CA GLY A 82 -7.89 13.72 48.44
C GLY A 82 -8.50 14.99 49.03
N ILE A 83 -9.78 14.93 49.39
CA ILE A 83 -10.40 15.42 50.64
C ILE A 83 -11.86 14.94 50.57
N GLY A 84 -12.27 14.22 51.62
CA GLY A 84 -13.46 13.38 51.63
C GLY A 84 -14.79 14.11 51.77
N ASP A 85 -15.85 13.33 51.59
CA ASP A 85 -17.05 13.42 52.42
C ASP A 85 -17.70 12.03 52.48
N GLY A 86 -18.08 11.64 53.70
CA GLY A 86 -18.44 10.28 54.04
C GLY A 86 -19.79 9.82 53.53
N ALA A 87 -19.91 8.51 53.33
CA ALA A 87 -21.16 7.79 53.44
C ALA A 87 -20.83 6.40 54.02
N GLY A 88 -20.95 6.31 55.34
CA GLY A 88 -20.87 5.05 56.07
C GLY A 88 -22.18 4.28 56.00
N GLY A 89 -22.07 2.98 56.24
CA GLY A 89 -23.17 2.15 56.73
C GLY A 89 -23.65 1.08 55.75
N GLU A 90 -22.87 0.02 55.60
CA GLU A 90 -23.46 -1.30 55.34
C GLU A 90 -24.06 -1.80 56.66
N GLY A 91 -25.36 -2.12 56.64
CA GLY A 91 -26.11 -2.65 57.78
C GLY A 91 -27.22 -3.56 57.29
N GLU A 92 -27.09 -4.83 57.62
CA GLU A 92 -27.96 -5.98 57.32
C GLU A 92 -29.40 -5.82 57.83
N ALA A 93 -30.37 -6.33 57.06
CA ALA A 93 -31.48 -7.19 57.50
C ALA A 93 -32.37 -7.58 56.30
#